data_AF-A0A810NMM2-F1
#
_entry.id   AF-A0A810NMM2-F1
#
_cell.length_a   1.000
_cell.length_b   1.000
_cell.length_c   1.000
_cell.angle_alpha   90.00
_cell.angle_beta   90.00
_cell.angle_gamma   90.00
#
_symmetry.space_group_name_H-M   'P 1'
#
loop_
_entity.id
_entity.type
_entity.pdbx_description
1 polymer ?
#
loop_
_entity_poly.entity_id
_entity_poly.type
_entity_poly.pdbx_seq_one_letter_code
_entity_poly.pdbx_strand_id
1 'polypeptide(L)' 'MSSPQLPLSFSPAVPAPRPMPTPATLMPGPTGHHAVDAAVRGVANAADLPLAEQLAAYEAAHRTLREVLAAIEA' A
#
# COMPACT_ATOMS: atom_id res chain seq x y z
N MET A 1 -17.41 61.99 4.97
CA MET A 1 -17.92 60.90 5.83
C MET A 1 -17.53 59.59 5.15
N SER A 2 -16.64 58.82 5.79
CA SER A 2 -15.98 57.63 5.23
C SER A 2 -16.96 56.52 4.86
N SER A 3 -16.76 55.91 3.70
CA SER A 3 -17.34 54.60 3.37
C SER A 3 -16.62 53.49 4.14
N PRO A 4 -17.32 52.52 4.76
CA PRO A 4 -16.67 51.32 5.27
C PRO A 4 -16.35 50.38 4.10
N GLN A 5 -15.08 50.03 3.92
CA GLN A 5 -14.69 48.90 3.09
C GLN A 5 -15.09 47.61 3.81
N LEU A 6 -15.88 46.77 3.13
CA LEU A 6 -16.17 45.40 3.59
C LEU A 6 -14.89 44.56 3.46
N PRO A 7 -14.57 43.69 4.44
CA PRO A 7 -13.37 42.86 4.36
C PRO A 7 -13.50 41.89 3.19
N LEU A 8 -12.43 41.79 2.40
CA LEU A 8 -12.27 40.82 1.32
C LEU A 8 -12.60 39.41 1.84
N SER A 9 -13.64 38.80 1.29
CA SER A 9 -13.98 37.40 1.54
C SER A 9 -12.78 36.52 1.18
N PHE A 10 -12.10 35.96 2.18
CA PHE A 10 -11.18 34.86 1.98
C PHE A 10 -12.01 33.59 1.72
N SER A 11 -12.16 33.22 0.44
CA SER A 11 -12.59 31.86 0.10
C SER A 11 -11.40 30.92 0.28
N PRO A 12 -11.43 29.94 1.20
CA PRO A 12 -10.40 28.91 1.23
C PRO A 12 -10.51 28.10 -0.07
N ALA A 13 -9.43 28.06 -0.85
CA ALA A 13 -9.34 27.17 -1.99
C ALA A 13 -9.41 25.73 -1.46
N VAL A 14 -10.50 25.02 -1.76
CA VAL A 14 -10.59 23.58 -1.48
C VAL A 14 -9.51 22.89 -2.33
N PRO A 15 -8.51 22.23 -1.73
CA PRO A 15 -7.49 21.54 -2.50
C PRO A 15 -8.16 20.47 -3.35
N ALA A 16 -7.80 20.43 -4.64
CA ALA A 16 -8.35 19.43 -5.56
C ALA A 16 -8.15 18.01 -5.00
N PRO A 17 -9.13 17.10 -5.17
CA PRO A 17 -9.01 15.73 -4.70
C PRO A 17 -7.75 15.10 -5.31
N ARG A 18 -6.83 14.68 -4.44
CA ARG A 18 -5.64 13.94 -4.87
C ARG A 18 -6.10 12.66 -5.58
N PRO A 19 -5.55 12.32 -6.76
CA PRO A 19 -5.84 11.05 -7.41
C PRO A 19 -5.60 9.91 -6.42
N MET A 20 -6.60 9.04 -6.23
CA MET A 20 -6.39 7.84 -5.44
C MET A 20 -5.36 6.96 -6.16
N PRO A 21 -4.38 6.39 -5.44
CA PRO A 21 -3.43 5.48 -6.05
C PRO A 21 -4.20 4.28 -6.63
N THR A 22 -3.93 3.99 -7.90
CA THR A 22 -4.49 2.81 -8.56
C THR A 22 -3.83 1.55 -7.98
N PRO A 23 -4.48 0.37 -8.04
CA PRO A 23 -3.89 -0.89 -7.56
C PRO A 23 -2.48 -1.16 -8.16
N ALA A 24 -2.26 -0.77 -9.41
CA ALA A 24 -0.96 -0.87 -10.08
C ALA A 24 0.12 0.02 -9.44
N THR A 25 -0.24 1.17 -8.87
CA THR A 25 0.66 2.08 -8.15
C THR A 25 0.96 1.61 -6.72
N LEU A 26 0.14 0.68 -6.18
CA LEU A 26 0.30 0.12 -4.84
C LEU A 26 1.12 -1.17 -4.81
N MET A 27 1.45 -1.75 -5.97
CA MET A 27 2.33 -2.91 -6.03
C MET A 27 3.75 -2.47 -5.66
N PRO A 28 4.31 -2.95 -4.53
CA PRO A 28 5.69 -2.62 -4.19
C PRO A 28 6.63 -3.10 -5.30
N GLY A 29 7.56 -2.23 -5.69
CA GLY A 29 8.67 -2.63 -6.57
C GLY A 29 9.50 -3.75 -5.91
N PRO A 30 10.32 -4.48 -6.69
CA PRO A 30 11.14 -5.56 -6.15
C PRO A 30 12.00 -5.05 -5.00
N THR A 31 11.97 -5.76 -3.88
CA THR A 31 12.77 -5.48 -2.68
C THR A 31 14.25 -5.80 -2.89
N GLY A 32 14.58 -6.53 -3.97
CA GLY A 32 15.93 -7.02 -4.24
C GLY A 32 16.24 -8.34 -3.52
N HIS A 33 15.32 -8.82 -2.66
CA HIS A 33 15.45 -10.10 -1.99
C HIS A 33 14.48 -11.12 -2.62
N HIS A 34 15.04 -12.07 -3.37
CA HIS A 34 14.26 -13.03 -4.16
C HIS A 34 13.16 -13.76 -3.35
N ALA A 35 13.47 -14.22 -2.13
CA ALA A 35 12.50 -14.93 -1.28
C ALA A 35 11.34 -14.01 -0.81
N VAL A 36 11.66 -12.75 -0.50
CA VAL A 36 10.66 -11.74 -0.09
C VAL A 36 9.77 -11.37 -1.29
N ASP A 37 10.37 -11.14 -2.46
CA ASP A 37 9.64 -10.79 -3.68
C ASP A 37 8.70 -11.92 -4.12
N ALA A 38 9.13 -13.17 -3.98
CA ALA A 38 8.28 -14.34 -4.22
C ALA A 38 7.11 -14.43 -3.23
N ALA A 39 7.35 -14.20 -1.93
CA ALA A 39 6.31 -14.23 -0.90
C ALA A 39 5.24 -13.13 -1.13
N VAL A 40 5.67 -11.90 -1.45
CA VAL A 40 4.77 -10.78 -1.76
C VAL A 40 3.91 -11.08 -2.99
N ARG A 41 4.50 -11.69 -4.02
CA ARG A 41 3.75 -12.12 -5.21
C ARG A 41 2.77 -13.24 -4.90
N GLY A 42 3.14 -14.17 -4.04
CA GLY A 42 2.26 -15.22 -3.53
C GLY A 42 1.01 -14.67 -2.86
N VAL A 43 1.18 -13.66 -1.99
CA VAL A 43 0.06 -12.94 -1.35
C VAL A 43 -0.81 -12.20 -2.38
N ALA A 44 -0.20 -11.52 -3.35
CA ALA A 44 -0.95 -10.82 -4.39
C ALA A 44 -1.83 -11.77 -5.22
N ASN A 45 -1.31 -12.96 -5.55
CA ASN A 45 -2.05 -13.98 -6.29
C ASN A 45 -3.15 -14.66 -5.45
N ALA A 46 -3.05 -14.62 -4.12
CA ALA A 46 -4.01 -15.28 -3.24
C ALA A 46 -5.39 -14.61 -3.26
N ALA A 47 -5.49 -13.33 -3.63
CA ALA A 47 -6.74 -12.57 -3.60
C ALA A 47 -7.87 -13.19 -4.45
N ASP A 48 -7.51 -13.89 -5.52
CA ASP A 48 -8.47 -14.51 -6.46
C ASP A 48 -8.74 -15.99 -6.17
N LEU A 49 -8.12 -16.58 -5.14
CA LEU A 49 -8.24 -18.01 -4.83
C LEU A 49 -9.42 -18.34 -3.89
N PRO A 50 -9.89 -19.60 -3.84
CA PRO A 50 -10.81 -20.08 -2.80
C PRO A 50 -10.19 -20.00 -1.40
N LEU A 51 -11.00 -19.77 -0.35
CA LEU A 51 -10.53 -19.51 1.02
C LEU A 51 -9.48 -20.52 1.56
N ALA A 52 -9.67 -21.81 1.29
CA ALA A 52 -8.73 -22.83 1.73
C ALA A 52 -7.34 -22.65 1.09
N GLU A 53 -7.31 -22.27 -0.19
CA GLU A 53 -6.07 -22.00 -0.94
C GLU A 53 -5.48 -20.63 -0.57
N GLN A 54 -6.33 -19.63 -0.27
CA GLN A 54 -5.87 -18.35 0.27
C GLN A 54 -5.08 -18.58 1.56
N LEU A 55 -5.63 -19.35 2.50
CA LEU A 55 -4.96 -19.63 3.78
C LEU A 55 -3.60 -20.30 3.56
N ALA A 56 -3.53 -21.31 2.70
CA ALA A 56 -2.29 -21.99 2.36
C ALA A 56 -1.24 -21.02 1.78
N ALA A 57 -1.66 -20.11 0.89
CA ALA A 57 -0.78 -19.11 0.30
C ALA A 57 -0.26 -18.10 1.34
N TYR A 58 -1.12 -17.62 2.24
CA TYR A 58 -0.72 -16.73 3.34
C TYR A 58 0.23 -17.40 4.33
N GLU A 59 -0.02 -18.65 4.70
CA GLU A 59 0.86 -19.42 5.59
C GLU A 59 2.24 -19.65 4.98
N ALA A 60 2.30 -19.99 3.69
CA ALA A 60 3.55 -20.18 2.97
C ALA A 60 4.36 -18.87 2.88
N ALA A 61 3.69 -17.76 2.56
CA ALA A 61 4.31 -16.43 2.54
C ALA A 61 4.84 -16.06 3.93
N HIS A 62 4.04 -16.24 4.97
CA HIS A 62 4.43 -15.96 6.35
C HIS A 62 5.65 -16.79 6.79
N ARG A 63 5.67 -18.10 6.49
CA ARG A 63 6.81 -18.97 6.78
C ARG A 63 8.09 -18.46 6.12
N THR A 64 8.02 -18.14 4.83
CA THR A 64 9.16 -17.63 4.05
C THR A 64 9.70 -16.34 4.64
N LEU A 65 8.83 -15.39 4.96
CA LEU A 65 9.23 -14.11 5.55
C LEU A 65 9.88 -14.29 6.92
N ARG A 66 9.35 -15.20 7.75
CA ARG A 66 9.95 -15.52 9.04
C ARG A 66 11.34 -16.14 8.89
N GLU A 67 11.53 -17.06 7.95
CA GLU A 67 12.83 -17.69 7.67
C GLU A 67 13.86 -16.66 7.21
N VAL A 68 13.46 -15.73 6.34
CA VAL A 68 14.30 -14.61 5.90
C VAL A 68 14.71 -13.74 7.08
N LEU A 69 13.77 -13.36 7.95
CA LEU A 69 14.08 -12.55 9.13
C LEU A 69 15.05 -13.29 10.07
N ALA A 70 14.79 -14.56 10.35
CA ALA A 70 15.67 -15.37 11.18
C ALA A 70 17.09 -15.49 10.61
N ALA A 71 17.23 -15.55 9.28
CA ALA A 71 18.53 -15.57 8.61
C ALA A 71 19.29 -14.23 8.69
N ILE A 72 18.58 -13.11 8.80
CA ILE A 72 19.17 -11.78 8.98
C ILE A 72 19.60 -11.54 10.43
N GLU A 73 18.87 -12.12 11.38
CA GLU A 73 19.13 -12.00 12.83
C GLU A 73 20.25 -12.92 13.35
N ALA A 74 20.73 -13.87 12.54
CA ALA A 74 21.77 -14.84 12.88
C ALA A 74 23.19 -14.28 12.68
#